data_AF-A0A7C1LX50-F1
#
_entry.id   AF-A0A7C1LX50-F1
#
_cell.length_a   1.000
_cell.length_b   1.000
_cell.length_c   1.000
_cell.angle_alpha   90.00
_cell.angle_beta   90.00
_cell.angle_gamma   90.00
#
_symmetry.space_group_name_H-M   'P 1'
#
loop_
_entity.id
_entity.type
_entity.pdbx_description
1 polymer ?
#
loop_
_entity_poly.entity_id
_entity_poly.type
_entity_poly.pdbx_seq_one_letter_code
_entity_poly.pdbx_strand_id
1 'polypeptide(L)'
;PVWVELSPTEVENEVVKLARRGNSKSMIGTILRDSRGVPLVKVVTGKKVSQILETHDITAPLPEDLTNLVRKASNIRKHMETNHKDLEGKKGLNRTESKIYRLIKYYKKKSILANDFKYDPDKMRTLVAR
;
A
#
# COMPACT_ATOMS: atom_id res chain seq x y z
N PRO A 1 24.18 -10.71 -1.43
CA PRO A 1 25.38 -10.48 -0.60
C PRO A 1 25.91 -11.82 -0.10
N VAL A 2 27.22 -11.97 0.02
CA VAL A 2 27.86 -13.26 0.35
C VAL A 2 27.44 -13.79 1.73
N TRP A 3 26.99 -12.90 2.63
CA TRP A 3 26.58 -13.22 4.00
C TRP A 3 25.09 -13.58 4.18
N VAL A 4 24.27 -13.55 3.12
CA VAL A 4 22.86 -13.95 3.23
C VAL A 4 22.79 -15.45 2.97
N GLU A 5 22.62 -16.23 4.03
CA GLU A 5 22.56 -17.70 3.97
C GLU A 5 21.21 -18.23 3.47
N LEU A 6 20.16 -17.39 3.50
CA LEU A 6 18.82 -17.76 3.07
C LEU A 6 18.77 -18.01 1.56
N SER A 7 18.19 -19.14 1.19
CA SER A 7 17.94 -19.47 -0.21
C SER A 7 16.86 -18.55 -0.82
N PRO A 8 16.87 -18.33 -2.14
CA PRO A 8 15.85 -17.53 -2.81
C PRO A 8 14.42 -18.03 -2.57
N THR A 9 14.23 -19.35 -2.52
CA THR A 9 12.93 -20.00 -2.30
C THR A 9 12.41 -19.79 -0.88
N GLU A 10 13.28 -19.83 0.13
CA GLU A 10 12.90 -19.52 1.52
C GLU A 10 12.44 -18.07 1.68
N VAL A 11 13.12 -17.14 1.01
CA VAL A 11 12.74 -15.72 1.02
C VAL A 11 11.39 -15.50 0.35
N GLU A 12 11.13 -16.16 -0.79
CA GLU A 12 9.81 -16.12 -1.46
C GLU A 12 8.71 -16.66 -0.53
N ASN A 13 8.95 -17.79 0.13
CA ASN A 13 7.99 -18.40 1.06
C ASN A 13 7.68 -17.51 2.27
N GLU A 14 8.69 -16.86 2.85
CA GLU A 14 8.48 -15.92 3.96
C GLU A 14 7.73 -14.66 3.50
N VAL A 15 7.98 -14.16 2.28
CA VAL A 15 7.18 -13.04 1.71
C VAL A 15 5.70 -13.43 1.63
N VAL A 16 5.40 -14.61 1.07
CA VAL A 16 4.01 -15.11 0.94
C VAL A 16 3.35 -15.27 2.30
N LYS A 17 4.07 -15.83 3.27
CA LYS A 17 3.58 -16.01 4.64
C LYS A 17 3.28 -14.67 5.32
N LEU A 18 4.14 -13.68 5.16
CA LEU A 18 3.92 -12.34 5.73
C LEU A 18 2.74 -11.62 5.04
N ALA A 19 2.57 -11.81 3.74
CA ALA A 19 1.43 -11.26 3.01
C ALA A 19 0.10 -11.89 3.43
N ARG A 20 0.06 -13.22 3.63
CA ARG A 20 -1.13 -13.92 4.15
C ARG A 20 -1.51 -13.49 5.57
N ARG A 21 -0.55 -13.01 6.36
CA ARG A 21 -0.80 -12.38 7.67
C ARG A 21 -1.38 -10.96 7.57
N GLY A 22 -1.54 -10.41 6.37
CA GLY A 22 -2.10 -9.07 6.14
C GLY A 22 -1.07 -7.94 6.18
N ASN A 23 0.23 -8.23 6.16
CA ASN A 23 1.25 -7.19 6.12
C ASN A 23 1.30 -6.50 4.74
N SER A 24 1.52 -5.18 4.73
CA SER A 24 1.67 -4.41 3.50
C SER A 24 3.00 -4.70 2.81
N LYS A 25 3.12 -4.42 1.50
CA LYS A 25 4.35 -4.70 0.74
C LYS A 25 5.56 -3.97 1.32
N SER A 26 5.35 -2.73 1.74
CA SER A 26 6.38 -1.92 2.41
C SER A 26 6.81 -2.56 3.73
N MET A 27 5.83 -2.98 4.55
CA MET A 27 6.09 -3.59 5.86
C MET A 27 6.79 -4.95 5.75
N ILE A 28 6.43 -5.77 4.75
CA ILE A 28 7.12 -7.03 4.45
C ILE A 28 8.61 -6.77 4.21
N GLY A 29 8.96 -5.74 3.43
CA GLY A 29 10.35 -5.34 3.21
C GLY A 29 11.09 -4.97 4.49
N THR A 30 10.44 -4.20 5.37
CA THR A 30 11.00 -3.82 6.68
C THR A 30 11.23 -5.04 7.58
N ILE A 31 10.26 -5.95 7.66
CA ILE A 31 10.38 -7.17 8.48
C ILE A 31 11.51 -8.07 7.97
N LEU A 32 11.62 -8.24 6.65
CA LEU A 32 12.69 -9.05 6.06
C LEU A 32 14.08 -8.46 6.31
N ARG A 33 14.20 -7.13 6.27
CA ARG A 33 15.45 -6.44 6.57
C ARG A 33 15.82 -6.54 8.05
N ASP A 34 14.89 -6.21 8.94
CA ASP A 34 15.18 -5.98 10.36
C ASP A 34 15.13 -7.29 11.17
N SER A 35 14.23 -8.22 10.84
CA SER A 35 14.07 -9.48 11.59
C SER A 35 14.78 -10.67 10.96
N ARG A 36 14.95 -10.68 9.63
CA ARG A 36 15.52 -11.83 8.89
C ARG A 36 16.90 -11.54 8.28
N GLY A 37 17.40 -10.31 8.40
CA GLY A 37 18.70 -9.93 7.87
C GLY A 37 18.80 -9.90 6.34
N VAL A 38 17.66 -9.84 5.63
CA VAL A 38 17.62 -9.77 4.16
C VAL A 38 17.53 -8.29 3.74
N PRO A 39 18.63 -7.65 3.31
CA PRO A 39 18.63 -6.21 3.05
C PRO A 39 17.76 -5.82 1.84
N LEU A 40 17.79 -6.63 0.78
CA LEU A 40 17.06 -6.38 -0.46
C LEU A 40 16.56 -7.70 -1.06
N VAL A 41 15.24 -7.87 -1.09
CA VAL A 41 14.58 -9.05 -1.68
C VAL A 41 14.96 -9.25 -3.14
N LYS A 42 15.07 -8.15 -3.92
CA LYS A 42 15.45 -8.19 -5.33
C LYS A 42 16.84 -8.76 -5.56
N VAL A 43 17.79 -8.53 -4.66
CA VAL A 43 19.17 -9.01 -4.82
C VAL A 43 19.25 -10.52 -4.60
N VAL A 44 18.42 -11.06 -3.71
CA VAL A 44 18.43 -12.50 -3.38
C VAL A 44 17.58 -13.31 -4.36
N THR A 45 16.37 -12.84 -4.65
CA THR A 45 15.38 -13.59 -5.46
C THR A 45 15.34 -13.21 -6.93
N GLY A 46 15.97 -12.09 -7.31
CA GLY A 46 15.86 -11.51 -8.66
C GLY A 46 14.53 -10.80 -8.94
N LYS A 47 13.49 -11.02 -8.11
CA LYS A 47 12.15 -10.46 -8.26
C LYS A 47 11.86 -9.37 -7.23
N LYS A 48 10.96 -8.46 -7.56
CA LYS A 48 10.41 -7.49 -6.59
C LYS A 48 9.33 -8.17 -5.74
N VAL A 49 9.14 -7.67 -4.51
CA VAL A 49 8.04 -8.11 -3.63
C VAL A 49 6.69 -8.07 -4.34
N SER A 50 6.42 -7.04 -5.15
CA SER A 50 5.18 -6.95 -5.95
C SER A 50 5.02 -8.11 -6.93
N GLN A 51 6.10 -8.49 -7.63
CA GLN A 51 6.08 -9.57 -8.62
C GLN A 51 5.90 -10.94 -7.95
N ILE A 52 6.52 -11.14 -6.78
CA ILE A 52 6.34 -12.37 -5.99
C ILE A 52 4.87 -12.51 -5.59
N LEU A 53 4.25 -11.43 -5.11
CA LEU A 53 2.83 -11.45 -4.72
C LEU A 53 1.88 -11.65 -5.91
N GLU A 54 2.18 -11.05 -7.06
CA GLU A 54 1.45 -11.26 -8.32
C GLU A 54 1.54 -12.72 -8.78
N THR A 55 2.71 -13.37 -8.63
CA THR A 55 2.90 -14.79 -9.01
C THR A 55 2.10 -15.75 -8.12
N HIS A 56 1.80 -15.35 -6.89
CA HIS A 56 1.04 -16.17 -5.94
C HIS A 56 -0.44 -15.75 -5.81
N ASP A 57 -0.94 -14.91 -6.73
CA ASP A 57 -2.31 -14.39 -6.76
C ASP A 57 -2.74 -13.63 -5.49
N ILE A 58 -1.79 -13.16 -4.67
CA ILE A 58 -2.05 -12.35 -3.47
C ILE A 58 -2.00 -10.88 -3.88
N THR A 59 -3.00 -10.44 -4.62
CA THR A 59 -3.10 -9.05 -5.09
C THR A 59 -4.20 -8.29 -4.36
N ALA A 60 -3.86 -7.10 -3.88
CA ALA A 60 -4.84 -6.18 -3.32
C ALA A 60 -5.59 -5.47 -4.47
N PRO A 61 -6.90 -5.19 -4.32
CA PRO A 61 -7.69 -4.53 -5.35
C PRO A 61 -7.24 -3.09 -5.62
N LEU A 62 -6.62 -2.45 -4.62
CA LEU A 62 -6.07 -1.11 -4.74
C LEU A 62 -4.57 -1.11 -4.43
N PRO A 63 -3.80 -0.21 -5.08
CA PRO A 63 -2.43 0.07 -4.67
C PRO A 63 -2.34 0.50 -3.19
N GLU A 64 -1.24 0.11 -2.53
CA GLU A 64 -1.00 0.34 -1.09
C GLU A 64 -0.96 1.83 -0.74
N ASP A 65 -0.28 2.62 -1.57
CA ASP A 65 -0.15 4.07 -1.44
C ASP A 65 -1.51 4.78 -1.52
N LEU A 66 -2.35 4.40 -2.48
CA LEU A 66 -3.71 4.92 -2.62
C LEU A 66 -4.55 4.55 -1.39
N THR A 67 -4.50 3.29 -0.98
CA THR A 67 -5.24 2.78 0.19
C THR A 67 -4.86 3.54 1.47
N ASN A 68 -3.58 3.81 1.67
CA ASN A 68 -3.08 4.56 2.82
C ASN A 68 -3.53 6.03 2.82
N LEU A 69 -3.52 6.69 1.66
CA LEU A 69 -4.03 8.07 1.55
C LEU A 69 -5.53 8.15 1.79
N VAL A 70 -6.29 7.18 1.28
CA VAL A 70 -7.72 7.08 1.51
C VAL A 70 -8.02 6.88 3.00
N ARG A 71 -7.30 5.97 3.67
CA ARG A 71 -7.41 5.78 5.14
C ARG A 71 -7.14 7.08 5.89
N LYS A 72 -6.09 7.80 5.51
CA LYS A 72 -5.76 9.10 6.10
C LYS A 72 -6.87 10.14 5.87
N ALA A 73 -7.39 10.24 4.65
CA ALA A 73 -8.48 11.15 4.33
C ALA A 73 -9.75 10.83 5.12
N SER A 74 -10.09 9.55 5.29
CA SER A 74 -11.22 9.11 6.10
C SER A 74 -11.07 9.51 7.57
N ASN A 75 -9.87 9.37 8.14
CA ASN A 75 -9.61 9.78 9.52
C ASN A 75 -9.72 11.30 9.69
N ILE A 76 -9.20 12.08 8.74
CA ILE A 76 -9.33 13.54 8.77
C ILE A 76 -10.80 13.94 8.63
N ARG A 77 -11.58 13.32 7.74
CA ARG A 77 -13.03 13.56 7.61
C ARG A 77 -13.76 13.30 8.92
N LYS A 78 -13.49 12.15 9.56
CA LYS A 78 -14.06 11.82 10.87
C LYS A 78 -13.72 12.85 11.96
N HIS A 79 -12.50 13.38 11.97
CA HIS A 79 -12.11 14.47 12.87
C HIS A 79 -12.86 15.78 12.57
N MET A 80 -13.05 16.09 11.29
CA MET A 80 -13.77 17.30 10.85
C MET A 80 -15.29 17.22 11.10
N GLU A 81 -15.87 16.03 11.26
CA GLU A 81 -17.29 15.83 11.63
C GLU A 81 -17.60 16.38 13.04
N THR A 82 -16.63 16.40 13.95
CA THR A 82 -16.79 17.00 15.28
C THR A 82 -16.16 18.39 15.36
N ASN A 83 -15.03 18.61 14.68
CA ASN A 83 -14.24 19.83 14.76
C ASN A 83 -14.37 20.69 13.49
N HIS A 84 -15.57 21.22 13.23
CA HIS A 84 -15.86 21.97 11.99
C HIS A 84 -15.04 23.26 11.79
N LYS A 85 -14.50 23.84 12.88
CA LYS A 85 -13.72 25.10 12.84
C LYS A 85 -12.22 24.90 12.62
N ASP A 86 -11.75 23.66 12.53
CA ASP A 86 -10.33 23.35 12.30
C ASP A 86 -9.93 23.66 10.84
N LEU A 87 -9.41 24.87 10.62
CA LEU A 87 -8.95 25.32 9.31
C LEU A 87 -7.71 24.55 8.83
N GLU A 88 -6.85 24.11 9.73
CA GLU A 88 -5.63 23.38 9.35
C GLU A 88 -5.96 21.94 8.97
N GLY A 89 -6.88 21.31 9.70
CA GLY A 89 -7.50 20.03 9.33
C GLY A 89 -8.15 20.07 7.94
N LYS A 90 -8.92 21.13 7.64
CA LYS A 90 -9.54 21.33 6.32
C LYS A 90 -8.49 21.47 5.20
N LYS A 91 -7.44 22.27 5.42
CA LYS A 91 -6.31 22.37 4.46
C LYS A 91 -5.60 21.02 4.27
N GLY A 92 -5.38 20.28 5.36
CA GLY A 92 -4.80 18.94 5.36
C GLY A 92 -5.63 17.92 4.56
N LEU A 93 -6.96 17.97 4.71
CA LEU A 93 -7.89 17.15 3.93
C LEU A 93 -7.74 17.45 2.44
N ASN A 94 -7.84 18.72 2.04
CA ASN A 94 -7.72 19.14 0.65
C ASN A 94 -6.39 18.71 0.01
N ARG A 95 -5.27 18.84 0.74
CA ARG A 95 -3.95 18.37 0.30
C ARG A 95 -3.92 16.86 0.11
N THR A 96 -4.55 16.11 1.00
CA THR A 96 -4.61 14.64 0.94
C THR A 96 -5.46 14.19 -0.25
N GLU A 97 -6.64 14.76 -0.44
CA GLU A 97 -7.51 14.48 -1.58
C GLU A 97 -6.86 14.85 -2.92
N SER A 98 -6.17 15.99 -2.99
CA SER A 98 -5.40 16.38 -4.18
C SER A 98 -4.33 15.34 -4.55
N LYS A 99 -3.67 14.73 -3.56
CA LYS A 99 -2.71 13.63 -3.80
C LYS A 99 -3.41 12.37 -4.29
N ILE A 100 -4.57 12.03 -3.72
CA ILE A 100 -5.40 10.90 -4.18
C ILE A 100 -5.75 11.06 -5.66
N TYR A 101 -6.27 12.23 -6.07
CA TYR A 101 -6.61 12.49 -7.47
C TYR A 101 -5.40 12.38 -8.41
N ARG A 102 -4.23 12.88 -7.99
CA ARG A 102 -2.99 12.75 -8.75
C ARG A 102 -2.56 11.28 -8.92
N LEU A 103 -2.65 10.47 -7.87
CA LEU A 103 -2.34 9.04 -7.95
C LEU A 103 -3.33 8.28 -8.82
N ILE A 104 -4.63 8.56 -8.70
CA ILE A 104 -5.64 7.95 -9.57
C ILE A 104 -5.34 8.26 -11.04
N LYS A 105 -5.03 9.51 -11.37
CA LYS A 105 -4.62 9.91 -12.73
C LYS A 105 -3.40 9.11 -13.21
N TYR A 106 -2.40 8.93 -12.36
CA TYR A 106 -1.21 8.14 -12.68
C TYR A 106 -1.54 6.65 -12.93
N TYR A 107 -2.31 6.03 -12.04
CA TYR A 107 -2.66 4.62 -12.13
C TYR A 107 -3.61 4.30 -13.29
N LYS A 108 -4.50 5.23 -13.66
CA LYS A 108 -5.28 5.16 -14.90
C LYS A 108 -4.40 5.19 -16.13
N LYS A 109 -3.44 6.12 -16.19
CA LYS A 109 -2.48 6.20 -17.31
C LYS A 109 -1.66 4.91 -17.47
N LYS A 110 -1.38 4.21 -16.38
CA LYS A 110 -0.64 2.94 -16.36
C LYS A 110 -1.54 1.71 -16.54
N SER A 111 -2.84 1.88 -16.76
CA SER A 111 -3.84 0.80 -16.90
C SER A 111 -3.90 -0.15 -15.70
N ILE A 112 -3.49 0.31 -14.51
CA ILE A 112 -3.59 -0.45 -13.26
C ILE A 112 -4.99 -0.29 -12.65
N LEU A 113 -5.58 0.90 -12.81
CA LEU A 113 -6.97 1.17 -12.44
C LEU A 113 -7.81 1.34 -13.69
N ALA A 114 -9.08 0.97 -13.60
CA ALA A 114 -10.04 1.18 -14.66
C ALA A 114 -10.22 2.69 -14.95
N ASN A 115 -10.42 3.03 -16.22
CA ASN A 115 -10.50 4.44 -16.66
C ASN A 115 -11.69 5.19 -16.07
N ASP A 116 -12.78 4.47 -15.77
CA ASP A 116 -14.00 4.94 -15.14
C ASP A 116 -13.88 5.10 -13.61
N PHE A 117 -12.81 4.60 -12.99
CA PHE A 117 -12.62 4.66 -11.54
C PHE A 117 -12.69 6.10 -11.01
N LYS A 118 -13.63 6.39 -10.11
CA LYS A 118 -13.77 7.70 -9.46
C LYS A 118 -13.58 7.57 -7.96
N TYR A 119 -12.90 8.57 -7.38
CA TYR A 119 -12.79 8.69 -5.94
C TYR A 119 -14.11 9.18 -5.36
N ASP A 120 -14.68 8.37 -4.49
CA ASP A 120 -15.90 8.67 -3.74
C ASP A 120 -15.61 8.37 -2.26
N PRO A 121 -15.54 9.39 -1.39
CA PRO A 121 -15.15 9.21 0.01
C PRO A 121 -15.98 8.16 0.75
N ASP A 122 -17.28 8.09 0.49
CA ASP A 122 -18.20 7.21 1.23
C ASP A 122 -18.02 5.75 0.80
N LYS A 123 -17.89 5.51 -0.51
CA LYS A 123 -17.58 4.16 -1.03
C LYS A 123 -16.21 3.67 -0.57
N MET A 124 -15.24 4.58 -0.57
CA MET A 124 -13.86 4.28 -0.20
C MET A 124 -13.71 3.96 1.29
N ARG A 125 -14.52 4.58 2.16
CA ARG A 125 -14.57 4.25 3.59
C ARG A 125 -14.93 2.78 3.81
N THR A 126 -15.96 2.27 3.13
CA THR A 126 -16.37 0.87 3.25
C THR A 126 -15.33 -0.10 2.67
N LEU A 127 -14.66 0.30 1.58
CA LEU A 127 -13.64 -0.53 0.93
C LEU A 127 -12.37 -0.69 1.78
N VAL A 128 -11.96 0.36 2.49
CA VAL A 128 -10.72 0.39 3.30
C VAL A 128 -10.92 -0.06 4.75
N ALA A 129 -12.16 -0.13 5.22
CA ALA A 129 -12.50 -0.67 6.54
C ALA A 129 -12.52 -2.21 6.60
N ARG A 130 -12.46 -2.87 5.42
CA ARG A 130 -12.18 -4.31 5.30
C ARG A 130 -10.68 -4.57 5.38
#